data_AF-A0A075FT35-F1
#
_entry.id   AF-A0A075FT35-F1
#
_cell.length_a   1.000
_cell.length_b   1.000
_cell.length_c   1.000
_cell.angle_alpha   90.00
_cell.angle_beta   90.00
_cell.angle_gamma   90.00
#
_symmetry.space_group_name_H-M   'P 1'
#
loop_
_entity.id
_entity.type
_entity.pdbx_description
1 polymer ?
#
loop_
_entity_poly.entity_id
_entity_poly.type
_entity_poly.pdbx_seq_one_letter_code
_entity_poly.pdbx_strand_id
1 'polypeptide(L)'
;MSMAPQELENSASKFASDAIKADSQGAYGMAISGYQNAAATLMKLMRLYPDSKLNQIYTERIRAYQSRVKELQNTRAGNIEPVVDPNASPEEQRKSLARAQPKSDDSMEDLVLKEKPDVKWSEVIGLDDAKNALRESIVYPSKRPDLFPLGWPRGMLLYGPPGTGKTMLAAATAHELDGYFIVVDAASMMSKWLGEAEKMYQNFLQWLVGIVKKKVSL
;
A
#
# COMPACT_ATOMS: atom_id res chain seq x y z
N MET A 1 4.89 -26.71 -34.17
CA MET A 1 3.81 -25.71 -34.05
C MET A 1 3.97 -25.02 -32.71
N SER A 2 4.21 -23.71 -32.70
CA SER A 2 4.48 -22.92 -31.49
C SER A 2 3.22 -22.78 -30.65
N MET A 3 3.06 -23.60 -29.60
CA MET A 3 1.87 -23.60 -28.72
C MET A 3 1.85 -22.39 -27.76
N ALA A 4 3.01 -21.76 -27.49
CA ALA A 4 3.15 -20.71 -26.48
C ALA A 4 2.34 -19.41 -26.70
N PRO A 5 2.22 -18.82 -27.91
CA PRO A 5 1.45 -17.61 -28.11
C PRO A 5 -0.07 -17.86 -27.94
N GLN A 6 -0.55 -18.97 -28.48
CA GLN A 6 -1.97 -19.31 -28.50
C GLN A 6 -2.48 -19.69 -27.11
N GLU A 7 -1.65 -20.34 -26.30
CA GLU A 7 -1.94 -20.59 -24.89
C GLU A 7 -2.10 -19.30 -24.07
N LEU A 8 -1.24 -18.30 -24.32
CA LEU A 8 -1.35 -16.98 -23.66
C LEU A 8 -2.60 -16.23 -24.12
N GLU A 9 -2.96 -16.31 -25.40
CA GLU A 9 -4.21 -15.72 -25.91
C GLU A 9 -5.46 -16.38 -25.31
N ASN A 10 -5.45 -17.70 -25.19
CA ASN A 10 -6.53 -18.46 -24.57
C ASN A 10 -6.66 -18.12 -23.09
N SER A 11 -5.53 -17.99 -22.38
CA SER A 11 -5.49 -17.57 -20.98
C SER A 11 -6.06 -16.15 -20.80
N ALA A 12 -5.64 -15.19 -21.64
CA ALA A 12 -6.16 -13.83 -21.61
C ALA A 12 -7.68 -13.80 -21.87
N SER A 13 -8.14 -14.59 -22.85
CA SER A 13 -9.56 -14.68 -23.21
C SER A 13 -10.40 -15.32 -22.09
N LYS A 14 -9.85 -16.29 -21.37
CA LYS A 14 -10.49 -16.91 -20.21
C LYS A 14 -10.63 -15.91 -19.06
N PHE A 15 -9.55 -15.20 -18.71
CA PHE A 15 -9.60 -14.18 -17.67
C PHE A 15 -10.62 -13.08 -17.98
N ALA A 16 -10.67 -12.61 -19.23
CA ALA A 16 -11.64 -11.62 -19.66
C ALA A 16 -13.08 -12.14 -19.56
N SER A 17 -13.33 -13.39 -19.97
CA SER A 17 -14.66 -14.00 -19.93
C SER A 17 -15.16 -14.17 -18.49
N ASP A 18 -14.28 -14.61 -17.60
CA ASP A 18 -14.59 -14.76 -16.18
C ASP A 18 -14.81 -13.39 -15.51
N ALA A 19 -14.05 -12.38 -15.90
CA ALA A 19 -14.23 -10.99 -15.44
C ALA A 19 -15.60 -10.43 -15.84
N ILE A 20 -16.01 -10.62 -17.10
CA ILE A 20 -17.31 -10.15 -17.60
C ILE A 20 -18.47 -10.83 -16.87
N LYS A 21 -18.36 -12.14 -16.57
CA LYS A 21 -19.36 -12.86 -15.77
C LYS A 21 -19.44 -12.33 -14.35
N ALA A 22 -18.29 -12.05 -13.72
CA ALA A 22 -18.26 -11.48 -12.38
C ALA A 22 -18.83 -10.06 -12.35
N ASP A 23 -18.56 -9.26 -13.38
CA ASP A 23 -19.06 -7.89 -13.54
C ASP A 23 -20.58 -7.86 -13.63
N SER A 24 -21.16 -8.70 -14.50
CA SER A 24 -22.61 -8.80 -14.65
C SER A 24 -23.34 -9.34 -13.41
N GLN A 25 -22.63 -10.08 -12.55
CA GLN A 25 -23.12 -10.57 -11.27
C GLN A 25 -22.93 -9.57 -10.11
N GLY A 26 -22.38 -8.39 -10.37
CA GLY A 26 -22.10 -7.38 -9.34
C GLY A 26 -20.91 -7.74 -8.43
N ALA A 27 -20.16 -8.78 -8.76
CA ALA A 27 -18.97 -9.19 -8.01
C ALA A 27 -17.75 -8.36 -8.43
N TYR A 28 -17.82 -7.04 -8.20
CA TYR A 28 -16.88 -6.05 -8.72
C TYR A 28 -15.41 -6.32 -8.37
N GLY A 29 -15.13 -6.86 -7.18
CA GLY A 29 -13.77 -7.24 -6.80
C GLY A 29 -13.17 -8.31 -7.71
N MET A 30 -13.94 -9.36 -8.03
CA MET A 30 -13.50 -10.44 -8.92
C MET A 30 -13.41 -9.96 -10.37
N ALA A 31 -14.34 -9.09 -10.79
CA ALA A 31 -14.31 -8.47 -12.12
C ALA A 31 -13.04 -7.63 -12.33
N ILE A 32 -12.68 -6.77 -11.37
CA ILE A 32 -11.47 -5.93 -11.42
C ILE A 32 -10.21 -6.78 -11.57
N SER A 33 -10.04 -7.79 -10.71
CA SER A 33 -8.88 -8.69 -10.79
C SER A 33 -8.84 -9.46 -12.12
N GLY A 34 -9.98 -9.94 -12.61
CA GLY A 34 -10.07 -10.63 -13.89
C GLY A 34 -9.66 -9.76 -15.08
N TYR A 35 -10.13 -8.50 -15.12
CA TYR A 35 -9.74 -7.53 -16.15
C TYR A 35 -8.26 -7.16 -16.09
N GLN A 36 -7.69 -6.99 -14.89
CA GLN A 36 -6.26 -6.72 -14.72
C GLN A 36 -5.39 -7.90 -15.18
N ASN A 37 -5.77 -9.14 -14.84
CA ASN A 37 -5.05 -10.34 -15.28
C ASN A 37 -5.11 -10.54 -16.80
N ALA A 38 -6.27 -10.27 -17.42
CA ALA A 38 -6.42 -10.29 -18.87
C ALA A 38 -5.50 -9.24 -19.53
N ALA A 39 -5.50 -8.00 -19.03
CA ALA A 39 -4.65 -6.93 -19.54
C ALA A 39 -3.15 -7.23 -19.38
N ALA A 40 -2.73 -7.76 -18.24
CA ALA A 40 -1.34 -8.16 -17.99
C ALA A 40 -0.86 -9.26 -18.95
N THR A 41 -1.73 -10.24 -19.23
CA THR A 41 -1.42 -11.33 -20.17
C THR A 41 -1.29 -10.82 -21.60
N LEU A 42 -2.16 -9.89 -22.02
CA LEU A 42 -2.06 -9.23 -23.33
C LEU A 42 -0.80 -8.35 -23.45
N MET A 43 -0.44 -7.61 -22.39
CA MET A 43 0.82 -6.84 -22.37
C MET A 43 2.04 -7.77 -22.50
N LYS A 44 2.01 -8.93 -21.84
CA LYS A 44 3.06 -9.94 -21.97
C LYS A 44 3.18 -10.46 -23.41
N LEU A 45 2.04 -10.72 -24.07
CA LEU A 45 2.01 -11.09 -25.49
C LEU A 45 2.65 -10.02 -26.39
N MET A 46 2.30 -8.75 -26.20
CA MET A 46 2.88 -7.65 -26.97
C MET A 46 4.40 -7.52 -26.76
N ARG A 47 4.88 -7.74 -25.53
CA ARG A 47 6.32 -7.69 -25.21
C ARG A 47 7.11 -8.84 -25.82
N LEU A 48 6.52 -10.04 -25.86
CA LEU A 48 7.17 -11.24 -26.42
C LEU A 48 7.12 -11.27 -27.95
N TYR A 49 6.09 -10.66 -28.55
CA TYR A 49 5.86 -10.65 -29.99
C TYR A 49 5.58 -9.23 -30.50
N PRO A 50 6.58 -8.33 -30.50
CA PRO A 50 6.40 -6.90 -30.81
C PRO A 50 5.93 -6.64 -32.25
N ASP A 51 6.30 -7.51 -33.21
CA ASP A 51 5.97 -7.36 -34.63
C ASP A 51 4.63 -8.02 -35.03
N SER A 52 3.85 -8.51 -34.06
CA SER A 52 2.56 -9.13 -34.33
C SER A 52 1.51 -8.12 -34.78
N LYS A 53 0.82 -8.41 -35.90
CA LYS A 53 -0.33 -7.61 -36.37
C LYS A 53 -1.48 -7.53 -35.36
N LEU A 54 -1.56 -8.50 -34.43
CA LEU A 54 -2.59 -8.56 -33.40
C LEU A 54 -2.36 -7.55 -32.25
N ASN A 55 -1.17 -6.94 -32.16
CA ASN A 55 -0.84 -5.99 -31.10
C ASN A 55 -1.76 -4.75 -31.09
N GLN A 56 -2.28 -4.35 -32.24
CA GLN A 56 -3.29 -3.28 -32.33
C GLN A 56 -4.56 -3.66 -31.57
N ILE A 57 -5.05 -4.88 -31.79
CA ILE A 57 -6.25 -5.41 -31.12
C ILE A 57 -6.00 -5.61 -29.62
N TYR A 58 -4.82 -6.09 -29.24
CA TYR A 58 -4.47 -6.25 -27.82
C TYR A 58 -4.44 -4.90 -27.11
N THR A 59 -3.92 -3.86 -27.75
CA THR A 59 -3.89 -2.49 -27.20
C THR A 59 -5.31 -1.97 -26.93
N GLU A 60 -6.21 -2.17 -27.88
CA GLU A 60 -7.62 -1.79 -27.73
C GLU A 60 -8.29 -2.56 -26.58
N ARG A 61 -8.06 -3.87 -26.49
CA ARG A 61 -8.60 -4.70 -25.40
C ARG A 61 -8.06 -4.29 -24.04
N ILE A 62 -6.75 -4.04 -23.92
CA ILE A 62 -6.12 -3.55 -22.68
C ILE A 62 -6.75 -2.23 -22.26
N ARG A 63 -6.94 -1.30 -23.20
CA ARG A 63 -7.59 -0.01 -22.92
C ARG A 63 -9.02 -0.21 -22.42
N ALA A 64 -9.80 -1.08 -23.07
CA ALA A 64 -11.17 -1.38 -22.65
C ALA A 64 -11.22 -1.97 -21.22
N TYR A 65 -10.35 -2.91 -20.89
CA TYR A 65 -10.27 -3.50 -19.56
C TYR A 65 -9.87 -2.48 -18.50
N GLN A 66 -8.89 -1.62 -18.80
CA GLN A 66 -8.46 -0.55 -17.88
C GLN A 66 -9.56 0.49 -17.64
N SER A 67 -10.29 0.90 -18.68
CA SER A 67 -11.45 1.80 -18.53
C SER A 67 -12.50 1.18 -17.63
N ARG A 68 -12.85 -0.09 -17.85
CA ARG A 68 -13.85 -0.78 -17.03
C ARG A 68 -13.42 -0.93 -15.57
N VAL A 69 -12.15 -1.24 -15.31
CA VAL A 69 -11.60 -1.28 -13.94
C VAL A 69 -11.77 0.06 -13.23
N LYS A 70 -11.51 1.18 -13.90
CA LYS A 70 -11.72 2.53 -13.33
C LYS A 70 -13.19 2.79 -12.99
N GLU A 71 -14.11 2.43 -13.89
CA GLU A 71 -15.55 2.55 -13.63
C GLU A 71 -16.00 1.71 -12.43
N LEU A 72 -15.53 0.48 -12.34
CA LEU A 72 -15.85 -0.43 -11.23
C LEU A 72 -15.26 0.05 -9.90
N GLN A 73 -14.05 0.62 -9.91
CA GLN A 73 -13.44 1.24 -8.73
C GLN A 73 -14.23 2.46 -8.25
N ASN A 74 -14.67 3.32 -9.17
CA ASN A 74 -15.49 4.50 -8.86
C ASN A 74 -16.88 4.09 -8.32
N THR A 75 -17.51 3.07 -8.89
CA THR A 75 -18.80 2.55 -8.42
C THR A 75 -18.69 1.95 -7.01
N ARG A 76 -17.59 1.26 -6.72
CA ARG A 76 -17.34 0.64 -5.40
C ARG A 76 -17.00 1.67 -4.31
N ALA A 77 -16.58 2.87 -4.68
CA ALA A 77 -16.31 3.97 -3.77
C ALA A 77 -17.59 4.68 -3.25
N GLY A 78 -18.79 4.30 -3.72
CA GLY A 78 -20.07 4.67 -3.13
C GLY A 78 -20.31 6.18 -2.93
N ASN A 79 -20.98 6.82 -3.89
CA ASN A 79 -21.82 8.02 -3.71
C ASN A 79 -21.31 9.12 -2.76
N ILE A 80 -20.30 9.88 -3.21
CA ILE A 80 -20.20 11.29 -2.84
C ILE A 80 -20.12 12.05 -4.16
N GLU A 81 -21.26 12.48 -4.69
CA GLU A 81 -21.23 13.65 -5.56
C GLU A 81 -20.62 14.78 -4.72
N PRO A 82 -19.55 15.44 -5.19
CA PRO A 82 -19.02 16.58 -4.45
C PRO A 82 -20.14 17.61 -4.36
N VAL A 83 -20.60 17.91 -3.15
CA VAL A 83 -21.46 19.06 -2.89
C VAL A 83 -20.61 20.29 -3.20
N VAL A 84 -20.64 20.73 -4.46
CA VAL A 84 -20.01 21.98 -4.88
C VAL A 84 -21.02 23.08 -4.58
N ASP A 85 -20.71 23.92 -3.60
CA ASP A 85 -21.48 25.15 -3.38
C ASP A 85 -21.34 26.03 -4.63
N PRO A 86 -22.43 26.30 -5.38
CA PRO A 86 -22.38 27.09 -6.61
C PRO A 86 -21.96 28.55 -6.37
N ASN A 87 -21.92 29.02 -5.11
CA ASN A 87 -21.46 30.37 -4.74
C ASN A 87 -19.99 30.41 -4.27
N ALA A 88 -19.29 29.28 -4.16
CA ALA A 88 -17.88 29.27 -3.78
C ALA A 88 -16.97 29.88 -4.86
N SER A 89 -15.86 30.48 -4.44
CA SER A 89 -14.92 31.09 -5.38
C SER A 89 -14.33 30.04 -6.35
N PRO A 90 -13.93 30.41 -7.58
CA PRO A 90 -13.34 29.47 -8.54
C PRO A 90 -12.11 28.72 -8.00
N GLU A 91 -11.40 29.29 -7.02
CA GLU A 91 -10.27 28.63 -6.35
C GLU A 91 -10.73 27.57 -5.34
N GLU A 92 -11.78 27.84 -4.57
CA GLU A 92 -12.36 26.89 -3.61
C GLU A 92 -13.05 25.72 -4.31
N GLN A 93 -13.73 25.97 -5.44
CA GLN A 93 -14.29 24.94 -6.31
C GLN A 93 -13.19 24.04 -6.90
N ARG A 94 -12.03 24.60 -7.29
CA ARG A 94 -10.88 23.80 -7.73
C ARG A 94 -10.27 22.97 -6.60
N LYS A 95 -10.24 23.50 -5.38
CA LYS A 95 -9.73 22.80 -4.18
C LYS A 95 -10.63 21.64 -3.76
N SER A 96 -11.95 21.80 -3.85
CA SER A 96 -12.92 20.73 -3.55
C SER A 96 -12.91 19.64 -4.63
N LEU A 97 -12.80 20.02 -5.90
CA LEU A 97 -12.61 19.08 -7.02
C LEU A 97 -11.28 18.31 -6.92
N ALA A 98 -10.19 18.95 -6.47
CA ALA A 98 -8.90 18.30 -6.25
C ALA A 98 -8.92 17.33 -5.05
N ARG A 99 -9.77 17.56 -4.05
CA ARG A 99 -10.02 16.63 -2.94
C ARG A 99 -10.88 15.42 -3.34
N ALA A 100 -11.68 15.55 -4.40
CA ALA A 100 -12.65 14.55 -4.84
C ALA A 100 -12.19 13.69 -6.03
N GLN A 101 -10.98 13.90 -6.57
CA GLN A 101 -10.41 12.91 -7.47
C GLN A 101 -9.97 11.68 -6.66
N PRO A 102 -10.29 10.44 -7.10
CA PRO A 102 -9.67 9.28 -6.52
C PRO A 102 -8.18 9.42 -6.78
N LYS A 103 -7.41 9.57 -5.69
CA LYS A 103 -5.95 9.53 -5.74
C LYS A 103 -5.54 8.19 -6.33
N SER A 104 -5.35 8.17 -7.64
CA SER A 104 -4.66 7.08 -8.30
C SER A 104 -3.21 7.16 -7.85
N ASP A 105 -2.78 6.12 -7.13
CA ASP A 105 -1.38 5.81 -6.75
C ASP A 105 -0.86 6.31 -5.39
N ASP A 106 -1.73 6.74 -4.48
CA ASP A 106 -1.35 7.17 -3.13
C ASP A 106 -2.50 6.80 -2.18
N SER A 107 -2.35 5.91 -1.20
CA SER A 107 -1.55 6.20 -0.03
C SER A 107 -1.32 4.94 0.82
N MET A 108 -0.18 4.29 0.63
CA MET A 108 0.43 3.55 1.75
C MET A 108 0.60 4.46 2.98
N GLU A 109 0.59 5.77 2.76
CA GLU A 109 0.53 6.83 3.74
C GLU A 109 -0.75 6.86 4.60
N ASP A 110 -1.90 6.36 4.11
CA ASP A 110 -3.13 6.27 4.92
C ASP A 110 -3.21 4.96 5.71
N LEU A 111 -2.51 3.91 5.24
CA LEU A 111 -2.36 2.65 5.99
C LEU A 111 -1.36 2.77 7.15
N VAL A 112 -0.59 3.86 7.18
CA VAL A 112 0.46 4.11 8.15
C VAL A 112 0.15 5.41 8.86
N LEU A 113 -0.37 5.32 10.09
CA LEU A 113 -0.44 6.49 10.98
C LEU A 113 0.97 7.07 11.12
N LYS A 114 1.20 8.25 10.52
CA LYS A 114 2.46 9.00 10.61
C LYS A 114 2.29 10.12 11.63
N GLU A 115 2.29 9.77 12.91
CA GLU A 115 2.32 10.78 13.96
C GLU A 115 3.61 10.64 14.75
N LYS A 116 4.22 11.79 15.09
CA LYS A 116 5.20 11.81 16.18
C LYS A 116 4.36 11.62 17.44
N PRO A 117 4.49 10.50 18.15
CA PRO A 117 3.69 10.27 19.33
C PRO A 117 4.11 11.31 20.39
N ASP A 118 3.14 11.97 21.03
CA ASP A 118 3.39 12.88 22.15
C ASP A 118 3.23 12.15 23.48
N VAL A 119 3.88 10.98 23.58
CA VAL A 119 3.85 10.14 24.78
C VAL A 119 5.26 10.08 25.35
N LYS A 120 5.42 10.38 26.63
CA LYS A 120 6.73 10.37 27.29
C LYS A 120 6.93 9.12 28.13
N TRP A 121 8.19 8.74 28.34
CA TRP A 121 8.56 7.62 29.22
C TRP A 121 8.10 7.78 30.67
N SER A 122 7.91 9.02 31.12
CA SER A 122 7.38 9.37 32.44
C SER A 122 5.89 9.04 32.58
N GLU A 123 5.15 8.97 31.48
CA GLU A 123 3.72 8.64 31.46
C GLU A 123 3.48 7.13 31.46
N VAL A 124 4.50 6.34 31.11
CA VAL A 124 4.49 4.88 31.26
C VAL A 124 4.87 4.55 32.70
N ILE A 125 3.93 4.07 33.51
CA ILE A 125 4.20 3.70 34.91
C ILE A 125 4.81 2.29 34.99
N GLY A 126 5.91 2.13 35.73
CA GLY A 126 6.62 0.86 35.92
C GLY A 126 7.34 0.36 34.67
N LEU A 127 7.45 -0.97 34.52
CA LEU A 127 8.08 -1.69 33.39
C LEU A 127 9.58 -1.39 33.20
N ASP A 128 10.29 -1.01 34.25
CA ASP A 128 11.67 -0.50 34.17
C ASP A 128 12.64 -1.42 33.42
N ASP A 129 12.51 -2.74 33.59
CA ASP A 129 13.29 -3.73 32.83
C ASP A 129 13.05 -3.63 31.31
N ALA A 130 11.79 -3.51 30.89
CA ALA A 130 11.44 -3.34 29.48
C ALA A 130 11.89 -1.98 28.95
N LYS A 131 11.82 -0.92 29.79
CA LYS A 131 12.35 0.40 29.43
C LYS A 131 13.85 0.35 29.18
N ASN A 132 14.59 -0.29 30.08
CA ASN A 132 16.04 -0.42 30.00
C ASN A 132 16.45 -1.25 28.78
N ALA A 133 15.77 -2.37 28.53
CA ALA A 133 16.01 -3.18 27.34
C ALA A 133 15.82 -2.36 26.04
N LEU A 134 14.74 -1.58 25.94
CA LEU A 134 14.48 -0.69 24.80
C LEU A 134 15.55 0.40 24.65
N ARG A 135 16.02 0.98 25.77
CA ARG A 135 17.11 1.95 25.74
C ARG A 135 18.39 1.36 25.19
N GLU A 136 18.80 0.21 25.71
CA GLU A 136 20.05 -0.45 25.33
C GLU A 136 20.02 -0.98 23.89
N SER A 137 18.87 -1.48 23.45
CA SER A 137 18.75 -2.15 22.15
C SER A 137 18.43 -1.19 21.01
N ILE A 138 17.73 -0.08 21.28
CA ILE A 138 17.23 0.83 20.24
C ILE A 138 17.74 2.26 20.48
N VAL A 139 17.56 2.82 21.68
CA VAL A 139 17.83 4.25 21.91
C VAL A 139 19.31 4.58 21.85
N TYR A 140 20.16 3.88 22.61
CA TYR A 140 21.60 4.14 22.65
C TYR A 140 22.28 3.88 21.31
N PRO A 141 22.01 2.77 20.61
CA PRO A 141 22.61 2.56 19.29
C PRO A 141 22.15 3.59 18.26
N SER A 142 20.91 4.08 18.36
CA SER A 142 20.42 5.14 17.46
C SER A 142 21.09 6.50 17.73
N LYS A 143 21.38 6.83 19.00
CA LYS A 143 22.02 8.10 19.39
C LYS A 143 23.55 8.07 19.23
N ARG A 144 24.19 6.91 19.42
CA ARG A 144 25.65 6.71 19.40
C ARG A 144 26.03 5.44 18.64
N PRO A 145 25.81 5.41 17.31
CA PRO A 145 26.11 4.24 16.49
C PRO A 145 27.61 3.90 16.46
N ASP A 146 28.48 4.86 16.75
CA ASP A 146 29.94 4.70 16.88
C ASP A 146 30.34 3.68 17.95
N LEU A 147 29.52 3.53 19.00
CA LEU A 147 29.77 2.58 20.09
C LEU A 147 29.32 1.14 19.76
N PHE A 148 28.65 0.93 18.62
CA PHE A 148 28.08 -0.36 18.22
C PHE A 148 28.59 -0.80 16.83
N PRO A 149 29.92 -1.00 16.65
CA PRO A 149 30.53 -1.29 15.34
C PRO A 149 30.14 -2.66 14.78
N LEU A 150 29.76 -3.61 15.64
CA LEU A 150 29.28 -4.94 15.25
C LEU A 150 27.78 -4.97 14.89
N GLY A 151 27.10 -3.82 14.98
CA GLY A 151 25.65 -3.71 14.83
C GLY A 151 24.89 -3.82 16.15
N TRP A 152 23.58 -3.63 16.08
CA TRP A 152 22.67 -3.69 17.23
C TRP A 152 21.33 -4.34 16.83
N PRO A 153 20.54 -4.81 17.81
CA PRO A 153 19.24 -5.42 17.53
C PRO A 153 18.31 -4.48 16.74
N ARG A 154 17.70 -5.01 15.68
CA ARG A 154 16.83 -4.24 14.77
C ARG A 154 15.33 -4.44 15.03
N GLY A 155 14.98 -5.30 16.00
CA GLY A 155 13.60 -5.61 16.33
C GLY A 155 13.47 -6.10 17.77
N MET A 156 12.29 -5.88 18.35
CA MET A 156 11.95 -6.32 19.70
C MET A 156 10.52 -6.85 19.70
N LEU A 157 10.28 -7.89 20.51
CA LEU A 157 8.95 -8.47 20.72
C LEU A 157 8.42 -8.06 22.08
N LEU A 158 7.35 -7.27 22.11
CA LEU A 158 6.63 -6.92 23.33
C LEU A 158 5.43 -7.88 23.49
N TYR A 159 5.44 -8.71 24.53
CA TYR A 159 4.36 -9.67 24.79
C TYR A 159 3.80 -9.52 26.22
N GLY A 160 2.57 -10.00 26.42
CA GLY A 160 1.87 -9.98 27.72
C GLY A 160 0.37 -9.73 27.57
N PRO A 161 -0.41 -9.75 28.67
CA PRO A 161 -1.85 -9.52 28.67
C PRO A 161 -2.28 -8.20 28.00
N PRO A 162 -3.49 -8.08 27.43
CA PRO A 162 -3.96 -6.80 26.89
C PRO A 162 -4.01 -5.73 28.00
N GLY A 163 -3.75 -4.47 27.64
CA GLY A 163 -3.80 -3.34 28.59
C GLY A 163 -2.51 -3.07 29.39
N THR A 164 -1.43 -3.85 29.22
CA THR A 164 -0.17 -3.65 29.96
C THR A 164 0.76 -2.57 29.37
N GLY A 165 0.23 -1.64 28.55
CA GLY A 165 1.01 -0.50 28.04
C GLY A 165 2.03 -0.80 26.93
N LYS A 166 2.01 -1.97 26.28
CA LYS A 166 2.96 -2.33 25.19
C LYS A 166 3.01 -1.29 24.05
N THR A 167 1.85 -0.89 23.54
CA THR A 167 1.76 0.12 22.46
C THR A 167 2.22 1.49 22.94
N MET A 168 1.87 1.86 24.17
CA MET A 168 2.28 3.13 24.79
C MET A 168 3.79 3.20 25.02
N LEU A 169 4.40 2.08 25.41
CA LEU A 169 5.84 1.93 25.56
C LEU A 169 6.58 2.08 24.21
N ALA A 170 6.03 1.49 23.14
CA ALA A 170 6.57 1.64 21.79
C ALA A 170 6.46 3.09 21.29
N ALA A 171 5.32 3.75 21.54
CA ALA A 171 5.11 5.16 21.23
C ALA A 171 6.09 6.07 22.00
N ALA A 172 6.26 5.85 23.31
CA ALA A 172 7.22 6.60 24.13
C ALA A 172 8.68 6.44 23.65
N THR A 173 9.04 5.24 23.17
CA THR A 173 10.36 4.97 22.59
C THR A 173 10.57 5.77 21.30
N ALA A 174 9.55 5.85 20.44
CA ALA A 174 9.62 6.64 19.21
C ALA A 174 9.71 8.15 19.49
N HIS A 175 8.98 8.65 20.51
CA HIS A 175 9.08 10.03 20.97
C HIS A 175 10.50 10.40 21.43
N GLU A 176 11.13 9.54 22.25
CA GLU A 176 12.50 9.73 22.76
C GLU A 176 13.58 9.82 21.68
N LEU A 177 13.29 9.27 20.50
CA LEU A 177 14.17 9.28 19.33
C LEU A 177 13.86 10.37 18.31
N ASP A 178 12.86 11.22 18.57
CA ASP A 178 12.27 12.12 17.57
C ASP A 178 11.99 11.38 16.24
N GLY A 179 11.50 10.15 16.38
CA GLY A 179 11.28 9.19 15.31
C GLY A 179 9.85 9.22 14.78
N TYR A 180 9.68 8.63 13.60
CA TYR A 180 8.34 8.29 13.11
C TYR A 180 7.82 7.06 13.86
N PHE A 181 6.58 7.10 14.33
CA PHE A 181 5.90 5.94 14.85
C PHE A 181 4.95 5.41 13.78
N ILE A 182 5.20 4.17 13.32
CA ILE A 182 4.47 3.55 12.22
C ILE A 182 3.76 2.31 12.78
N VAL A 183 2.44 2.39 12.88
CA VAL A 183 1.59 1.26 13.26
C VAL A 183 1.12 0.58 12.00
N VAL A 184 1.34 -0.73 11.90
CA VAL A 184 0.81 -1.54 10.80
C VAL A 184 0.02 -2.71 11.37
N ASP A 185 -1.21 -2.84 10.91
CA ASP A 185 -2.04 -4.01 11.20
C ASP A 185 -1.68 -5.16 10.24
N ALA A 186 -1.55 -6.37 10.79
CA ALA A 186 -1.29 -7.55 9.98
C ALA A 186 -2.46 -7.83 9.02
N ALA A 187 -3.70 -7.55 9.44
CA ALA A 187 -4.86 -7.74 8.58
C ALA A 187 -4.87 -6.73 7.42
N SER A 188 -4.38 -5.50 7.61
CA SER A 188 -4.25 -4.54 6.52
C SER A 188 -3.14 -4.90 5.52
N MET A 189 -2.19 -5.76 5.92
CA MET A 189 -1.11 -6.29 5.06
C MET A 189 -1.52 -7.54 4.26
N MET A 190 -2.64 -8.16 4.60
CA MET A 190 -3.10 -9.42 4.01
C MET A 190 -4.07 -9.19 2.86
N SER A 191 -3.85 -9.88 1.74
CA SER A 191 -4.80 -9.95 0.61
C SER A 191 -5.38 -11.36 0.49
N LYS A 192 -6.63 -11.47 0.02
CA LYS A 192 -7.24 -12.76 -0.32
C LYS A 192 -6.56 -13.46 -1.51
N TRP A 193 -5.77 -12.72 -2.28
CA TRP A 193 -5.10 -13.20 -3.49
C TRP A 193 -3.64 -13.50 -3.24
N LEU A 194 -3.19 -14.67 -3.71
CA LEU A 194 -1.81 -15.15 -3.56
C LEU A 194 -0.84 -14.19 -4.29
N GLY A 195 0.19 -13.72 -3.59
CA GLY A 195 1.24 -12.83 -4.15
C GLY A 195 0.92 -11.33 -4.13
N GLU A 196 -0.32 -10.91 -3.85
CA GLU A 196 -0.63 -9.49 -3.64
C GLU A 196 -0.10 -8.99 -2.29
N ALA A 197 -0.21 -9.78 -1.23
CA ALA A 197 0.34 -9.47 0.09
C ALA A 197 1.86 -9.27 0.05
N GLU A 198 2.59 -10.12 -0.70
CA GLU A 198 4.03 -9.98 -0.89
C GLU A 198 4.39 -8.69 -1.64
N LYS A 199 3.67 -8.36 -2.71
CA LYS A 199 3.87 -7.10 -3.43
C LYS A 199 3.63 -5.90 -2.53
N MET A 200 2.58 -5.94 -1.73
CA MET A 200 2.26 -4.87 -0.79
C MET A 200 3.34 -4.71 0.29
N TYR A 201 3.83 -5.83 0.83
CA TYR A 201 4.96 -5.83 1.76
C TYR A 201 6.24 -5.27 1.14
N GLN A 202 6.56 -5.63 -0.10
CA GLN A 202 7.72 -5.10 -0.82
C GLN A 202 7.61 -3.59 -1.06
N ASN A 203 6.43 -3.13 -1.49
CA ASN A 203 6.15 -1.70 -1.66
C ASN A 203 6.28 -0.95 -0.32
N PHE A 204 5.83 -1.56 0.78
CA PHE A 204 5.97 -1.02 2.13
C PHE A 204 7.42 -0.85 2.56
N LEU A 205 8.25 -1.86 2.34
CA LEU A 205 9.67 -1.75 2.64
C LEU A 205 10.37 -0.69 1.78
N GLN A 206 10.07 -0.63 0.48
CA GLN A 206 10.63 0.40 -0.41
C GLN A 206 10.24 1.81 0.04
N TRP A 207 8.98 1.99 0.42
CA TRP A 207 8.48 3.26 0.93
C TRP A 207 9.16 3.68 2.24
N LEU A 208 9.32 2.75 3.20
CA LEU A 208 10.05 3.01 4.45
C LEU A 208 11.49 3.48 4.20
N VAL A 209 12.20 2.81 3.28
CA VAL A 209 13.56 3.21 2.88
C VAL A 209 13.58 4.61 2.26
N GLY A 210 12.54 4.96 1.48
CA GLY A 210 12.37 6.28 0.91
C GLY A 210 12.23 7.39 1.96
N ILE A 211 11.47 7.15 3.03
CA ILE A 211 11.31 8.09 4.15
C ILE A 211 12.65 8.33 4.85
N VAL A 212 13.39 7.26 5.16
CA VAL A 212 14.68 7.37 5.86
C VAL A 212 15.68 8.17 5.02
N LYS A 213 15.76 7.93 3.71
CA LYS A 213 16.68 8.65 2.81
C LYS A 213 16.37 10.14 2.73
N LYS A 214 15.09 10.54 2.69
CA LYS A 214 14.69 11.97 2.65
C LYS A 214 15.12 12.74 3.90
N LYS A 215 15.20 12.09 5.07
CA LYS A 215 15.63 12.72 6.33
C LYS A 215 17.15 12.92 6.42
N VAL A 216 17.94 12.14 5.69
CA VAL A 216 19.43 12.21 5.70
C VAL A 216 19.96 13.25 4.71
N SER A 217 19.15 13.68 3.74
CA SER A 217 19.51 14.70 2.74
C SER A 217 19.17 16.14 3.14
N LEU A 218 18.67 16.37 4.35
CA LEU A 218 18.43 17.67 4.97
C LEU A 218 19.37 17.85 6.17
#